data_AF-A0A0F0FV14-F1
#
_entry.id   AF-A0A0F0FV14-F1
#
_cell.length_a   1.000
_cell.length_b   1.000
_cell.length_c   1.000
_cell.angle_alpha   90.00
_cell.angle_beta   90.00
_cell.angle_gamma   90.00
#
_symmetry.space_group_name_H-M   'P 1'
#
loop_
_entity.id
_entity.type
_entity.pdbx_description
1 polymer ?
#
loop_
_entity_poly.entity_id
_entity_poly.type
_entity_poly.pdbx_seq_one_letter_code
_entity_poly.pdbx_strand_id
1 'polypeptide(L)'
;MAEKEIRVSHIGVPGNLSVLKLKSYLRTAFANAAQTEKTESEEEILLVKVLVPRPLGLRAGEKLFDKVLQGIVDKDSRVTRVSVEFVDGEVTQQTIDASMARIQKELDEFGHVLHERSEDASRD
;
A
#
# COMPACT_ATOMS: atom_id res chain seq x y z
N MET A 1 -22.42 5.21 -13.44
CA MET A 1 -20.97 5.43 -13.24
C MET A 1 -20.56 4.42 -12.20
N ALA A 2 -19.67 3.49 -12.55
CA ALA A 2 -19.28 2.41 -11.64
C ALA A 2 -18.52 3.01 -10.46
N GLU A 3 -18.94 2.66 -9.25
CA GLU A 3 -18.19 2.96 -8.03
C GLU A 3 -16.81 2.32 -8.17
N LYS A 4 -15.75 3.14 -8.23
CA LYS A 4 -14.39 2.62 -8.18
C LYS A 4 -14.18 2.03 -6.79
N GLU A 5 -14.21 0.71 -6.70
CA GLU A 5 -13.98 0.01 -5.45
C GLU A 5 -12.55 0.31 -4.98
N ILE A 6 -12.41 0.88 -3.78
CA ILE A 6 -11.10 1.19 -3.18
C ILE A 6 -10.68 -0.03 -2.39
N ARG A 7 -9.58 -0.66 -2.81
CA ARG A 7 -9.05 -1.84 -2.14
C ARG A 7 -7.76 -1.50 -1.43
N VAL A 8 -7.70 -1.82 -0.14
CA VAL A 8 -6.48 -1.61 0.66
C VAL A 8 -5.81 -2.94 0.99
N SER A 9 -4.60 -3.13 0.47
CA SER A 9 -3.77 -4.28 0.80
C SER A 9 -2.68 -3.90 1.81
N HIS A 10 -2.39 -4.81 2.73
CA HIS A 10 -1.41 -4.60 3.80
C HIS A 10 -0.25 -5.58 3.66
N ILE A 11 0.97 -5.04 3.76
CA ILE A 11 2.21 -5.82 3.68
C ILE A 11 2.98 -5.59 4.97
N GLY A 12 3.10 -6.64 5.79
CA GLY A 12 3.93 -6.60 6.99
C GLY A 12 5.35 -7.06 6.70
N VAL A 13 6.34 -6.20 6.91
CA VAL A 13 7.76 -6.56 6.72
C VAL A 13 8.30 -7.26 7.97
N PRO A 14 8.90 -8.46 7.85
CA PRO A 14 9.48 -9.16 8.99
C PRO A 14 10.65 -8.38 9.63
N GLY A 15 10.70 -8.34 10.96
CA GLY A 15 11.76 -7.68 11.74
C GLY A 15 13.16 -8.26 11.56
N ASN A 16 13.24 -9.54 11.21
CA ASN A 16 14.48 -10.26 10.96
C ASN A 16 14.94 -10.20 9.49
N LEU A 17 14.22 -9.48 8.62
CA LEU A 17 14.56 -9.37 7.22
C LEU A 17 15.81 -8.50 7.04
N SER A 18 16.74 -8.94 6.18
CA SER A 18 17.89 -8.11 5.83
C SER A 18 17.53 -7.06 4.79
N VAL A 19 18.20 -5.90 4.83
CA VAL A 19 18.03 -4.80 3.85
C VAL A 19 18.23 -5.29 2.41
N LEU A 20 19.16 -6.23 2.19
CA LEU A 20 19.40 -6.83 0.87
C LEU A 20 18.21 -7.63 0.35
N LYS A 21 17.47 -8.32 1.24
CA LYS A 21 16.29 -9.11 0.89
C LYS A 21 15.01 -8.28 0.85
N LEU A 22 14.99 -7.10 1.48
CA LEU A 22 13.84 -6.20 1.54
C LEU A 22 13.27 -5.86 0.16
N LYS A 23 14.13 -5.52 -0.80
CA LYS A 23 13.69 -5.22 -2.17
C LYS A 23 12.97 -6.40 -2.83
N SER A 24 13.52 -7.60 -2.70
CA SER A 24 12.91 -8.80 -3.30
C SER A 24 11.62 -9.15 -2.59
N TYR A 25 11.61 -9.07 -1.26
CA TYR A 25 10.43 -9.32 -0.44
C TYR A 25 9.28 -8.39 -0.81
N LEU A 26 9.52 -7.08 -0.87
CA LEU A 26 8.50 -6.10 -1.25
C LEU A 26 7.98 -6.39 -2.65
N ARG A 27 8.84 -6.60 -3.65
CA ARG A 27 8.37 -6.94 -5.00
C ARG A 27 7.45 -8.15 -5.04
N THR A 28 7.80 -9.22 -4.32
CA THR A 28 6.96 -10.43 -4.25
C THR A 28 5.66 -10.16 -3.49
N ALA A 29 5.71 -9.46 -2.35
CA ALA A 29 4.54 -9.15 -1.55
C ALA A 29 3.55 -8.27 -2.31
N PHE A 30 4.02 -7.26 -3.05
CA PHE A 30 3.20 -6.42 -3.92
C PHE A 30 2.61 -7.20 -5.09
N ALA A 31 3.40 -8.06 -5.75
CA ALA A 31 2.87 -8.91 -6.80
C ALA A 31 1.78 -9.85 -6.28
N ASN A 32 1.95 -10.41 -5.08
CA ASN A 32 0.94 -11.25 -4.44
C ASN A 32 -0.31 -10.46 -4.05
N ALA A 33 -0.15 -9.25 -3.52
CA ALA A 33 -1.26 -8.32 -3.22
C ALA A 33 -2.05 -7.93 -4.47
N ALA A 34 -1.37 -7.72 -5.61
CA ALA A 34 -2.00 -7.42 -6.89
C ALA A 34 -2.58 -8.66 -7.59
N GLN A 35 -2.23 -9.88 -7.17
CA GLN A 35 -2.77 -11.13 -7.72
C GLN A 35 -3.94 -11.69 -6.92
N THR A 36 -4.15 -11.24 -5.68
CA THR A 36 -4.91 -12.03 -4.71
C THR A 36 -6.39 -12.15 -5.05
N GLU A 37 -6.98 -11.27 -5.85
CA GLU A 37 -8.34 -11.49 -6.36
C GLU A 37 -8.47 -11.11 -7.83
N LYS A 38 -8.93 -12.08 -8.62
CA LYS A 38 -9.48 -11.89 -9.96
C LYS A 38 -10.76 -11.06 -9.82
N THR A 39 -10.65 -9.75 -9.69
CA THR A 39 -11.76 -8.86 -9.98
C THR A 39 -11.48 -8.30 -11.35
N GLU A 40 -12.33 -8.64 -12.32
CA GLU A 40 -12.24 -8.27 -13.74
C GLU A 40 -12.45 -6.76 -14.01
N SER A 41 -12.28 -5.93 -12.98
CA SER A 41 -12.62 -4.52 -13.02
C SER A 41 -11.34 -3.69 -13.11
N GLU A 42 -11.08 -3.12 -14.29
CA GLU A 42 -9.97 -2.19 -14.59
C GLU A 42 -10.03 -0.88 -13.76
N GLU A 43 -11.01 -0.74 -12.87
CA GLU A 43 -11.35 0.47 -12.13
C GLU A 43 -11.09 0.38 -10.62
N GLU A 44 -10.42 -0.67 -10.14
CA GLU A 44 -10.07 -0.83 -8.72
C GLU A 44 -8.84 0.02 -8.34
N ILE A 45 -8.98 0.88 -7.33
CA ILE A 45 -7.86 1.67 -6.79
C ILE A 45 -7.17 0.84 -5.72
N LEU A 46 -6.01 0.24 -6.03
CA LEU A 46 -5.21 -0.50 -5.04
C LEU A 46 -4.32 0.45 -4.24
N LEU A 47 -4.66 0.62 -2.96
CA LEU A 47 -3.84 1.29 -1.96
C LEU A 47 -3.03 0.24 -1.20
N VAL A 48 -1.70 0.34 -1.22
CA VAL A 48 -0.85 -0.62 -0.50
C VAL A 48 -0.21 0.03 0.72
N LYS A 49 -0.48 -0.51 1.90
CA LYS A 49 0.11 -0.08 3.16
C LYS A 49 1.23 -1.03 3.56
N VAL A 50 2.46 -0.52 3.66
CA VAL A 50 3.64 -1.30 4.04
C VAL A 50 4.03 -0.95 5.47
N LEU A 51 3.92 -1.93 6.37
CA LEU A 51 4.33 -1.81 7.77
C LEU A 51 5.78 -2.29 7.90
N VAL A 52 6.66 -1.40 8.35
CA VAL A 52 8.09 -1.65 8.43
C VAL A 52 8.57 -1.47 9.87
N PRO A 53 9.28 -2.45 10.46
CA PRO A 53 9.95 -2.27 11.74
C PRO A 53 10.91 -1.07 11.70
N ARG A 54 10.77 -0.12 12.61
CA ARG A 54 11.59 1.11 12.65
C ARG A 54 13.10 0.83 12.59
N PRO A 55 13.67 -0.15 13.31
CA PRO A 55 15.09 -0.48 13.20
C PRO A 55 15.50 -0.89 11.78
N LEU A 56 14.64 -1.60 11.05
CA LEU A 56 14.88 -1.99 9.67
C LEU A 56 14.75 -0.79 8.72
N GLY A 57 13.76 0.06 8.95
CA GLY A 57 13.56 1.31 8.23
C GLY A 57 14.80 2.20 8.25
N LEU A 58 15.33 2.44 9.46
CA LEU A 58 16.54 3.23 9.68
C LEU A 58 17.77 2.62 9.00
N ARG A 59 17.91 1.29 9.03
CA ARG A 59 19.04 0.58 8.40
C ARG A 59 18.97 0.57 6.88
N ALA A 60 17.78 0.46 6.31
CA ALA A 60 17.57 0.46 4.87
C ALA A 60 17.67 1.87 4.26
N GLY A 61 17.24 2.88 5.02
CA GLY A 61 17.19 4.28 4.58
C GLY A 61 15.98 4.57 3.69
N GLU A 62 15.41 5.76 3.84
CA GLU A 62 14.21 6.21 3.12
C GLU A 62 14.36 6.10 1.60
N LYS A 63 15.53 6.48 1.06
CA LYS A 63 15.84 6.39 -0.38
C LYS A 63 15.66 4.99 -0.97
N LEU A 64 15.92 3.94 -0.18
CA LEU A 64 15.74 2.57 -0.66
C LEU A 64 14.26 2.24 -0.79
N PHE A 65 13.44 2.64 0.18
CA PHE A 65 11.99 2.47 0.09
C PHE A 65 11.45 3.25 -1.09
N ASP A 66 11.76 4.54 -1.21
CA ASP A 66 11.29 5.37 -2.32
C ASP A 66 11.61 4.74 -3.67
N LYS A 67 12.86 4.32 -3.89
CA LYS A 67 13.28 3.71 -5.16
C LYS A 67 12.59 2.37 -5.42
N VAL A 68 12.38 1.56 -4.39
CA VAL A 68 11.73 0.25 -4.54
C VAL A 68 10.25 0.42 -4.81
N LEU A 69 9.58 1.29 -4.07
CA LEU A 69 8.15 1.55 -4.19
C LEU A 69 7.80 2.27 -5.48
N GLN A 70 8.58 3.29 -5.87
CA GLN A 70 8.43 3.93 -7.18
C GLN A 70 8.57 2.91 -8.29
N GLY A 71 9.59 2.05 -8.23
CA GLY A 71 9.78 1.00 -9.23
C GLY A 71 8.73 -0.12 -9.21
N ILE A 72 7.86 -0.18 -8.21
CA ILE A 72 6.68 -1.06 -8.18
C ILE A 72 5.49 -0.35 -8.80
N VAL A 73 5.21 0.89 -8.41
CA VAL A 73 4.14 1.73 -8.98
C VAL A 73 4.33 1.92 -10.48
N ASP A 74 5.56 2.20 -10.93
CA ASP A 74 5.89 2.38 -12.35
C ASP A 74 5.66 1.10 -13.18
N LYS A 75 5.66 -0.08 -12.53
CA LYS A 75 5.57 -1.38 -13.19
C LYS A 75 4.17 -1.99 -13.15
N ASP A 76 3.40 -1.69 -12.12
CA ASP A 76 2.06 -2.24 -11.93
C ASP A 76 1.04 -1.12 -11.87
N SER A 77 0.37 -0.90 -13.00
CA SER A 77 -0.65 0.16 -13.17
C SER A 77 -1.85 0.01 -12.25
N ARG A 78 -2.00 -1.13 -11.57
CA ARG A 78 -3.06 -1.37 -10.59
C ARG A 78 -2.75 -0.72 -9.25
N VAL A 79 -1.47 -0.57 -8.91
CA VAL A 79 -1.05 0.07 -7.65
C VAL A 79 -1.12 1.58 -7.81
N THR A 80 -2.19 2.19 -7.31
CA THR A 80 -2.40 3.64 -7.45
C THR A 80 -1.62 4.44 -6.41
N ARG A 81 -1.48 3.91 -5.18
CA ARG A 81 -0.78 4.61 -4.11
C ARG A 81 -0.19 3.63 -3.10
N VAL A 82 1.00 3.98 -2.61
CA VAL A 82 1.70 3.22 -1.58
C VAL A 82 1.98 4.13 -0.39
N SER A 83 1.67 3.64 0.80
CA SER A 83 2.02 4.32 2.06
C SER A 83 2.90 3.40 2.89
N VAL A 84 4.02 3.93 3.38
CA VAL A 84 4.89 3.22 4.33
C VAL A 84 4.62 3.74 5.73
N GLU A 85 4.52 2.83 6.69
CA GLU A 85 4.44 3.17 8.10
C GLU A 85 5.52 2.44 8.88
N PHE A 86 6.29 3.20 9.64
CA PHE A 86 7.31 2.65 10.51
C PHE A 86 6.71 2.35 11.87
N VAL A 87 6.74 1.07 12.25
CA VAL A 87 6.22 0.60 13.55
C VAL A 87 7.37 0.34 14.53
N ASP A 88 7.15 0.71 15.78
CA ASP A 88 8.07 0.38 16.86
C ASP A 88 7.85 -1.08 17.30
N GLY A 89 8.87 -1.92 17.09
CA GLY A 89 8.81 -3.36 17.43
C GLY A 89 8.58 -4.28 16.24
N GLU A 90 8.10 -5.49 16.51
CA GLU A 90 7.82 -6.49 15.49
C GLU A 90 6.48 -6.23 14.80
N VAL A 91 6.44 -6.41 13.48
CA VAL A 91 5.17 -6.38 12.74
C VAL A 91 4.45 -7.70 12.98
N THR A 92 3.51 -7.70 13.92
CA THR A 92 2.63 -8.83 14.22
C THR A 92 1.29 -8.70 13.48
N GLN A 93 0.53 -9.79 13.40
CA GLN A 93 -0.82 -9.77 12.84
C GLN A 93 -1.71 -8.75 13.55
N GLN A 94 -1.61 -8.63 14.88
CA GLN A 94 -2.33 -7.59 15.64
C GLN A 94 -1.96 -6.17 15.21
N THR A 95 -0.71 -5.92 14.83
CA THR A 95 -0.26 -4.60 14.35
C THR A 95 -0.87 -4.29 12.98
N ILE A 96 -0.96 -5.32 12.13
CA ILE A 96 -1.62 -5.24 10.83
C ILE A 96 -3.11 -4.98 11.03
N ASP A 97 -3.79 -5.75 11.88
CA ASP A 97 -5.22 -5.62 12.15
C ASP A 97 -5.56 -4.25 12.77
N ALA A 98 -4.72 -3.74 13.68
CA ALA A 98 -4.89 -2.41 14.26
C ALA A 98 -4.69 -1.30 13.21
N SER A 99 -3.72 -1.46 12.31
CA SER A 99 -3.54 -0.55 11.16
C SER A 99 -4.74 -0.61 10.22
N MET A 100 -5.25 -1.81 9.93
CA MET A 100 -6.43 -2.03 9.11
C MET A 100 -7.65 -1.33 9.70
N ALA A 101 -7.89 -1.49 11.00
CA ALA A 101 -9.03 -0.85 11.68
C ALA A 101 -8.95 0.68 11.62
N ARG A 102 -7.75 1.27 11.72
CA ARG A 102 -7.56 2.72 11.57
C ARG A 102 -7.83 3.17 10.14
N ILE A 103 -7.29 2.47 9.14
CA ILE A 103 -7.45 2.85 7.74
C ILE A 103 -8.89 2.62 7.27
N GLN A 104 -9.55 1.54 7.71
CA GLN A 104 -10.96 1.34 7.41
C GLN A 104 -11.80 2.46 8.01
N LYS A 105 -11.51 2.89 9.24
CA LYS A 105 -12.18 4.05 9.84
C LYS A 105 -11.92 5.34 9.07
N GLU A 106 -10.69 5.58 8.61
CA GLU A 106 -10.36 6.73 7.75
C GLU A 106 -11.04 6.64 6.38
N LEU A 107 -11.20 5.45 5.80
CA LEU A 107 -11.94 5.25 4.55
C LEU A 107 -13.44 5.41 4.73
N ASP A 108 -14.01 4.96 5.85
CA ASP A 108 -15.42 5.16 6.15
C ASP A 108 -15.69 6.65 6.42
N GLU A 109 -14.73 7.39 6.97
CA GLU A 109 -14.85 8.81 7.31
C GLU A 109 -14.48 9.75 6.14
N PHE A 110 -13.52 9.38 5.29
CA PHE A 110 -12.97 10.20 4.21
C PHE A 110 -13.04 9.57 2.80
N GLY A 111 -13.56 8.35 2.65
CA GLY A 111 -13.70 7.66 1.36
C GLY A 111 -14.58 8.42 0.37
N HIS A 112 -15.49 9.26 0.88
CA HIS A 112 -16.29 10.20 0.09
C HIS A 112 -15.42 11.26 -0.62
N VAL A 113 -14.27 11.64 -0.06
CA VAL A 113 -13.37 12.67 -0.60
C VAL A 113 -12.51 12.13 -1.75
N LEU A 114 -12.29 10.81 -1.81
CA LEU A 114 -11.62 10.16 -2.95
C LEU A 114 -12.55 10.04 -4.18
N HIS A 115 -13.87 10.19 -3.99
CA HIS A 115 -14.86 10.18 -5.07
C HIS A 115 -14.97 11.51 -5.83
N GLU A 116 -14.57 12.63 -5.23
CA GLU A 116 -14.85 13.96 -5.79
C GLU A 116 -13.80 14.47 -6.80
N ARG A 117 -12.75 13.71 -7.13
CA ARG A 117 -11.70 14.18 -8.06
C ARG A 117 -11.87 13.74 -9.52
N SER A 118 -13.11 13.49 -9.95
CA SER A 118 -13.45 13.18 -11.34
C SER A 118 -14.38 14.20 -12.04
N GLU A 119 -14.79 15.29 -11.38
CA GLU A 119 -15.71 16.27 -11.98
C GLU A 119 -15.08 17.66 -12.24
N ASP A 120 -13.85 17.73 -12.74
CA ASP A 120 -13.32 18.98 -13.32
C ASP A 120 -12.43 18.71 -14.54
N ALA A 121 -13.01 18.09 -15.56
CA ALA A 121 -12.46 18.09 -16.92
C ALA A 121 -13.58 18.17 -17.96
N SER A 122 -14.51 19.11 -17.76
CA SER A 122 -15.47 19.53 -18.79
C SER A 122 -16.01 20.92 -18.43
N ARG A 123 -15.26 21.96 -18.76
CA ARG A 123 -15.83 23.28 -18.99
C ARG A 123 -15.16 23.87 -20.23
N ASP A 124 -15.98 23.91 -21.28
CA ASP A 124 -15.95 24.71 -22.52
C ASP A 124 -14.65 25.37 -22.99
#